data_AF-A0A370UE21-F1
#
_entry.id   AF-A0A370UE21-F1
#
_cell.length_a   1.000
_cell.length_b   1.000
_cell.length_c   1.000
_cell.angle_alpha   90.00
_cell.angle_beta   90.00
_cell.angle_gamma   90.00
#
_symmetry.space_group_name_H-M   'P 1'
#
loop_
_entity.id
_entity.type
_entity.pdbx_description
1 polymer ?
#
loop_
_entity_poly.entity_id
_entity_poly.type
_entity_poly.pdbx_seq_one_letter_code
_entity_poly.pdbx_strand_id
1 'polypeptide(L)'
;MARKANIAKEEIIEACWILIEQNTFPNIPRLTEYFKRLDGRGCSNTTLLNAITEWEETYREQQESDLSDLAEHIAPSVKRFSRDLVQSVSVLLDEKIRQHEDALSLRKASLEGRSDSLSEALTYTTDALQETRERLSERSARTQFLEEENEKLKQHQTDILARNRVLESELGLLKQQLNESDAKLNQAQVDLAKQDNQIDSLQVKLRDAQAELTQLKMNHVSQYDQSMKDTLTELRNITKSLGNKQGDA
;
A
#
# COMPACT_ATOMS: atom_id res chain seq x y z
N MET A 1 -36.10 -30.04 131.24
CA MET A 1 -36.12 -28.95 130.23
C MET A 1 -34.73 -28.35 130.15
N ALA A 2 -33.95 -28.76 129.15
CA ALA A 2 -32.63 -28.19 128.89
C ALA A 2 -32.79 -26.80 128.24
N ARG A 3 -32.03 -25.81 128.69
CA ARG A 3 -31.99 -24.46 128.10
C ARG A 3 -31.56 -24.60 126.64
N LYS A 4 -32.39 -24.14 125.69
CA LYS A 4 -32.05 -24.09 124.27
C LYS A 4 -30.85 -23.15 124.10
N ALA A 5 -29.71 -23.67 123.65
CA ALA A 5 -28.58 -22.85 123.25
C ALA A 5 -29.00 -22.02 122.02
N ASN A 6 -28.65 -20.73 121.99
CA ASN A 6 -28.85 -19.91 120.80
C ASN A 6 -27.92 -20.41 119.69
N ILE A 7 -28.42 -20.45 118.45
CA ILE A 7 -27.62 -20.79 117.27
C ILE A 7 -26.58 -19.68 117.08
N ALA A 8 -25.31 -20.05 116.95
CA ALA A 8 -24.22 -19.11 116.72
C ALA A 8 -24.23 -18.57 115.28
N LYS A 9 -23.62 -17.41 115.05
CA LYS A 9 -23.56 -16.79 113.72
C LYS A 9 -22.78 -17.67 112.74
N GLU A 10 -21.71 -18.28 113.24
CA GLU A 10 -20.82 -19.19 112.52
C GLU A 10 -21.56 -20.45 112.06
N GLU A 11 -22.44 -21.01 112.91
CA GLU A 11 -23.27 -22.17 112.55
C GLU A 11 -24.22 -21.82 111.39
N ILE A 12 -24.78 -20.60 111.37
CA ILE A 12 -25.67 -20.13 110.30
C ILE A 12 -24.91 -19.97 108.98
N ILE A 13 -23.69 -19.44 109.00
CA ILE A 13 -22.83 -19.28 107.82
C ILE A 13 -22.43 -20.65 107.26
N GLU A 14 -22.06 -21.60 108.11
CA GLU A 14 -21.77 -22.98 107.70
C GLU A 14 -23.00 -23.65 107.06
N ALA A 15 -24.20 -23.44 107.62
CA ALA A 15 -25.44 -23.90 107.02
C ALA A 15 -25.71 -23.24 105.65
N CYS A 16 -25.35 -21.96 105.46
CA CYS A 16 -25.46 -21.30 104.16
C CYS A 16 -24.57 -21.96 103.10
N TRP A 17 -23.32 -22.32 103.46
CA TRP A 17 -22.42 -23.06 102.58
C TRP A 17 -22.98 -24.44 102.20
N ILE A 18 -23.44 -25.22 103.17
CA ILE A 18 -24.05 -26.54 102.96
C ILE A 18 -25.28 -26.45 102.04
N LEU A 19 -26.12 -25.42 102.22
CA LEU A 19 -27.30 -25.22 101.38
C LEU A 19 -26.90 -24.91 99.93
N ILE A 20 -25.87 -24.09 99.69
CA ILE A 20 -25.36 -23.84 98.33
C ILE A 20 -24.74 -25.09 97.71
N GLU A 21 -24.00 -25.91 98.47
CA GLU A 21 -23.50 -27.20 97.98
C GLU A 21 -24.64 -28.14 97.54
N GLN A 22 -25.81 -28.02 98.18
CA GLN A 22 -27.05 -28.71 97.81
C GLN A 22 -27.87 -28.00 96.72
N ASN A 23 -27.28 -27.03 96.00
CA ASN A 23 -27.94 -26.20 94.98
C ASN A 23 -29.17 -25.43 95.50
N THR A 24 -29.20 -25.10 96.78
CA THR A 24 -30.33 -24.44 97.42
C THR A 24 -29.90 -23.08 97.97
N PHE A 25 -30.47 -21.99 97.44
CA PHE A 25 -30.14 -20.65 97.94
C PHE A 25 -30.52 -20.48 99.43
N PRO A 26 -29.59 -20.04 100.30
CA PRO A 26 -29.87 -19.84 101.71
C PRO A 26 -30.74 -18.61 101.92
N ASN A 27 -31.88 -18.80 102.57
CA ASN A 27 -32.76 -17.71 102.98
C ASN A 27 -33.33 -18.01 104.37
N ILE A 28 -33.91 -17.01 105.03
CA ILE A 28 -34.40 -17.13 106.41
C ILE A 28 -35.33 -18.35 106.59
N PRO A 29 -36.34 -18.60 105.72
CA PRO A 29 -37.18 -19.79 105.84
C PRO A 29 -36.41 -21.12 105.75
N ARG A 30 -35.48 -21.23 104.79
CA ARG A 30 -34.73 -22.47 104.55
C ARG A 30 -33.72 -22.76 105.65
N LEU A 31 -33.05 -21.74 106.18
CA LEU A 31 -32.15 -21.88 107.33
C LEU A 31 -32.93 -22.23 108.60
N THR A 32 -34.09 -21.60 108.80
CA THR A 32 -34.98 -21.95 109.92
C THR A 32 -35.43 -23.40 109.82
N GLU A 33 -35.77 -23.87 108.63
CA GLU A 33 -36.14 -25.27 108.39
C GLU A 33 -34.95 -26.23 108.55
N TYR A 34 -33.76 -25.83 108.10
CA TYR A 34 -32.51 -26.58 108.26
C TYR A 34 -32.21 -26.85 109.74
N PHE A 35 -32.14 -25.82 110.58
CA PHE A 35 -31.90 -25.98 112.01
C PHE A 35 -33.06 -26.68 112.74
N LYS A 36 -34.31 -26.44 112.30
CA LYS A 36 -35.47 -27.16 112.84
C LYS A 36 -35.39 -28.66 112.58
N ARG A 37 -34.88 -29.09 111.42
CA ARG A 37 -34.68 -30.51 111.08
C ARG A 37 -33.44 -31.09 111.76
N LEU A 38 -32.39 -30.30 111.94
CA LEU A 38 -31.12 -30.74 112.52
C LEU A 38 -31.22 -30.98 114.04
N ASP A 39 -31.72 -29.99 114.79
CA ASP A 39 -31.70 -30.02 116.26
C ASP A 39 -32.90 -29.30 116.93
N GLY A 40 -33.81 -28.71 116.15
CA GLY A 40 -35.01 -28.05 116.66
C GLY A 40 -34.76 -26.68 117.32
N ARG A 41 -33.54 -26.12 117.18
CA ARG A 41 -33.21 -24.76 117.64
C ARG A 41 -33.78 -23.70 116.68
N GLY A 42 -33.91 -22.47 117.19
CA GLY A 42 -34.32 -21.31 116.41
C GLY A 42 -33.60 -20.06 116.90
N CYS A 43 -33.43 -19.09 116.01
CA CYS A 43 -32.84 -17.79 116.29
C CYS A 43 -33.72 -16.68 115.67
N SER A 44 -33.43 -15.41 115.97
CA SER A 44 -34.21 -14.31 115.41
C SER A 44 -33.91 -14.11 113.92
N ASN A 45 -34.91 -13.64 113.18
CA ASN A 45 -34.76 -13.31 111.76
C ASN A 45 -33.67 -12.25 111.52
N THR A 46 -33.42 -11.36 112.48
CA THR A 46 -32.33 -10.36 112.39
C THR A 46 -30.95 -11.01 112.48
N THR A 47 -30.76 -12.02 113.34
CA THR A 47 -29.50 -12.77 113.43
C THR A 47 -29.28 -13.62 112.18
N LEU A 48 -30.32 -14.27 111.66
CA LEU A 48 -30.26 -14.98 110.38
C LEU A 48 -29.92 -14.05 109.22
N LEU A 49 -30.58 -12.90 109.11
CA LEU A 49 -30.34 -11.95 108.02
C LEU A 49 -28.90 -11.42 108.05
N ASN A 50 -28.40 -11.00 109.22
CA ASN A 50 -27.03 -10.50 109.34
C ASN A 50 -25.98 -11.57 109.00
N ALA A 51 -26.23 -12.83 109.36
CA ALA A 51 -25.34 -13.95 109.01
C ALA A 51 -25.42 -14.29 107.51
N ILE A 52 -26.61 -14.25 106.91
CA ILE A 52 -26.79 -14.43 105.46
C ILE A 52 -26.06 -13.33 104.69
N THR A 53 -26.19 -12.06 105.09
CA THR A 53 -25.54 -10.95 104.39
C THR A 53 -24.02 -11.04 104.46
N GLU A 54 -23.44 -11.40 105.61
CA GLU A 54 -21.99 -11.62 105.72
C GLU A 54 -21.52 -12.83 104.90
N TRP A 55 -22.32 -13.90 104.87
CA TRP A 55 -22.06 -15.04 103.99
C TRP A 55 -22.15 -14.65 102.51
N GLU A 56 -23.13 -13.84 102.11
CA GLU A 56 -23.29 -13.35 100.72
C GLU A 56 -22.09 -12.49 100.29
N GLU A 57 -21.56 -11.65 101.18
CA GLU A 57 -20.33 -10.89 100.93
C GLU A 57 -19.13 -11.82 100.76
N THR A 58 -18.93 -12.76 101.69
CA THR A 58 -17.82 -13.74 101.64
C THR A 58 -17.91 -14.63 100.39
N TYR A 59 -19.12 -15.06 100.02
CA TYR A 59 -19.37 -15.86 98.82
C TYR A 59 -19.06 -15.08 97.55
N ARG A 60 -19.44 -13.79 97.50
CA ARG A 60 -19.11 -12.93 96.35
C ARG A 60 -17.61 -12.72 96.22
N GLU A 61 -16.92 -12.47 97.33
CA GLU A 61 -15.46 -12.32 97.35
C GLU A 61 -14.76 -13.62 96.87
N GLN A 62 -15.25 -14.78 97.31
CA GLN A 62 -14.71 -16.07 96.85
C GLN A 62 -14.96 -16.30 95.35
N GLN A 63 -16.16 -15.99 94.84
CA GLN A 63 -16.46 -16.08 93.41
C GLN A 63 -15.60 -15.13 92.57
N GLU A 64 -15.41 -13.90 93.02
CA GLU A 64 -14.56 -12.92 92.33
C GLU A 64 -13.09 -13.36 92.36
N SER A 65 -12.62 -13.94 93.46
CA SER A 65 -11.28 -14.53 93.57
C SER A 65 -11.10 -15.70 92.61
N ASP A 66 -12.03 -16.67 92.60
CA ASP A 66 -11.94 -17.85 91.75
C ASP A 66 -11.98 -17.48 90.25
N LEU A 67 -12.80 -16.50 89.88
CA LEU A 67 -12.86 -15.97 88.52
C LEU A 67 -11.59 -15.20 88.15
N SER A 68 -11.03 -14.42 89.07
CA SER A 68 -9.77 -13.71 88.89
C SER A 68 -8.62 -14.69 88.72
N ASP A 69 -8.54 -15.73 89.55
CA ASP A 69 -7.52 -16.77 89.47
C ASP A 69 -7.63 -17.52 88.14
N LEU A 70 -8.83 -17.92 87.75
CA LEU A 70 -9.04 -18.58 86.45
C LEU A 70 -8.64 -17.68 85.28
N ALA A 71 -8.96 -16.38 85.36
CA ALA A 71 -8.55 -15.40 84.36
C ALA A 71 -7.01 -15.22 84.34
N GLU A 72 -6.34 -15.19 85.49
CA GLU A 72 -4.88 -15.11 85.59
C GLU A 72 -4.17 -16.34 85.01
N HIS A 73 -4.75 -17.53 85.15
CA HIS A 73 -4.19 -18.76 84.59
C HIS A 73 -4.41 -18.88 83.08
N ILE A 74 -5.59 -18.46 82.58
CA ILE A 74 -5.95 -18.62 81.16
C ILE A 74 -5.45 -17.46 80.29
N ALA A 75 -5.47 -16.22 80.79
CA ALA A 75 -5.12 -15.04 80.00
C ALA A 75 -3.71 -15.09 79.38
N PRO A 76 -2.65 -15.58 80.06
CA PRO A 76 -1.33 -15.71 79.46
C PRO A 76 -1.32 -16.67 78.28
N SER A 77 -2.05 -17.79 78.37
CA SER A 77 -2.15 -18.79 77.30
C SER A 77 -2.91 -18.23 76.10
N VAL A 78 -4.03 -17.53 76.33
CA VAL A 78 -4.79 -16.85 75.28
C VAL A 78 -3.97 -15.74 74.61
N LYS A 79 -3.22 -14.95 75.38
CA LYS A 79 -2.33 -13.91 74.85
C LYS A 79 -1.20 -14.50 74.01
N ARG A 80 -0.59 -15.61 74.45
CA ARG A 80 0.44 -16.32 73.66
C ARG A 80 -0.14 -16.85 72.36
N PHE A 81 -1.27 -17.55 72.41
CA PHE A 81 -1.95 -18.05 71.22
C PHE A 81 -2.32 -16.95 70.23
N SER A 82 -2.88 -15.84 70.73
CA SER A 82 -3.21 -14.67 69.90
C SER A 82 -1.96 -14.09 69.23
N ARG A 83 -0.86 -13.94 69.98
CA ARG A 83 0.41 -13.47 69.42
C ARG A 83 0.97 -14.41 68.35
N ASP A 84 0.92 -15.72 68.59
CA ASP A 84 1.44 -16.73 67.67
C ASP A 84 0.59 -16.77 66.38
N LEU A 85 -0.74 -16.64 66.50
CA LEU A 85 -1.63 -16.49 65.35
C LEU A 85 -1.33 -15.21 64.57
N VAL A 86 -1.20 -14.07 65.23
CA VAL A 86 -0.87 -12.79 64.58
C VAL A 86 0.46 -12.93 63.85
N GLN A 87 1.49 -13.50 64.48
CA GLN A 87 2.79 -13.71 63.86
C GLN A 87 2.70 -14.63 62.63
N SER A 88 1.98 -15.75 62.74
CA SER A 88 1.80 -16.68 61.62
C SER A 88 1.06 -16.03 60.44
N VAL A 89 0.00 -15.27 60.72
CA VAL A 89 -0.76 -14.55 59.69
C VAL A 89 0.09 -13.45 59.07
N SER A 90 0.88 -12.70 59.86
CA SER A 90 1.79 -11.68 59.34
C SER A 90 2.83 -12.26 58.39
N VAL A 91 3.47 -13.38 58.76
CA VAL A 91 4.46 -14.04 57.89
C VAL A 91 3.81 -14.51 56.57
N LEU A 92 2.63 -15.12 56.65
CA LEU A 92 1.90 -15.57 55.45
C LEU A 92 1.46 -14.40 54.57
N LEU A 93 1.06 -13.29 55.19
CA LEU A 93 0.68 -12.08 54.49
C LEU A 93 1.88 -11.47 53.76
N ASP A 94 3.02 -11.34 54.42
CA ASP A 94 4.26 -10.84 53.82
C ASP A 94 4.72 -11.73 52.66
N GLU A 95 4.65 -13.06 52.83
CA GLU A 95 4.97 -14.00 51.77
C GLU A 95 4.03 -13.82 50.56
N LYS A 96 2.73 -13.64 50.79
CA LYS A 96 1.76 -13.43 49.71
C LYS A 96 1.93 -12.08 49.02
N ILE A 97 2.21 -11.03 49.78
CA ILE A 97 2.51 -9.70 49.22
C ILE A 97 3.72 -9.83 48.30
N ARG A 98 4.81 -10.44 48.78
CA ARG A 98 6.03 -10.62 47.98
C ARG A 98 5.79 -11.46 46.73
N GLN A 99 5.06 -12.58 46.83
CA GLN A 99 4.70 -13.40 45.68
C GLN A 99 3.90 -12.60 44.63
N HIS A 100 2.98 -11.74 45.07
CA HIS A 100 2.21 -10.88 44.18
C HIS A 100 3.07 -9.79 43.53
N GLU A 101 3.97 -9.15 44.27
CA GLU A 101 4.89 -8.15 43.75
C GLU A 101 5.83 -8.76 42.70
N ASP A 102 6.41 -9.93 42.98
CA ASP A 102 7.27 -10.66 42.04
C ASP A 102 6.51 -11.01 40.76
N ALA A 103 5.28 -11.55 40.88
CA ALA A 103 4.44 -11.88 39.73
C ALA A 103 4.06 -10.65 38.89
N LEU A 104 3.77 -9.51 39.55
CA LEU A 104 3.49 -8.25 38.87
C LEU A 104 4.73 -7.71 38.14
N SER A 105 5.90 -7.78 38.77
CA SER A 105 7.16 -7.34 38.17
C SER A 105 7.50 -8.15 36.91
N LEU A 106 7.32 -9.48 36.94
CA LEU A 106 7.54 -10.36 35.80
C LEU A 106 6.55 -10.05 34.66
N ARG A 107 5.27 -9.87 34.99
CA ARG A 107 4.25 -9.48 34.00
C ARG A 107 4.57 -8.13 33.36
N LYS A 108 4.98 -7.15 34.17
CA LYS A 108 5.36 -5.82 33.69
C LYS A 108 6.55 -5.91 32.72
N ALA A 109 7.62 -6.60 33.11
CA ALA A 109 8.78 -6.80 32.24
C ALA A 109 8.42 -7.52 30.93
N SER A 110 7.55 -8.53 30.98
CA SER A 110 7.08 -9.22 29.78
C SER A 110 6.23 -8.32 28.87
N LEU A 111 5.38 -7.46 29.44
CA LEU A 111 4.57 -6.51 28.68
C LEU A 111 5.41 -5.41 28.05
N GLU A 112 6.38 -4.87 28.78
CA GLU A 112 7.33 -3.86 28.28
C GLU A 112 8.15 -4.44 27.12
N GLY A 113 8.78 -5.60 27.29
CA GLY A 113 9.55 -6.23 26.21
C GLY A 113 8.71 -6.57 24.97
N ARG A 114 7.44 -6.96 25.15
CA ARG A 114 6.54 -7.20 24.02
C ARG A 114 6.10 -5.90 23.35
N SER A 115 5.87 -4.84 24.14
CA SER A 115 5.55 -3.51 23.62
C SER A 115 6.69 -2.95 22.78
N ASP A 116 7.93 -3.11 23.26
CA ASP A 116 9.13 -2.66 22.56
C ASP A 116 9.31 -3.41 21.23
N SER A 117 9.17 -4.74 21.25
CA SER A 117 9.23 -5.56 20.03
C SER A 117 8.13 -5.20 19.02
N LEU A 118 6.91 -4.94 19.48
CA LEU A 118 5.83 -4.51 18.59
C LEU A 118 6.06 -3.10 18.05
N SER A 119 6.63 -2.20 18.85
CA SER A 119 7.00 -0.85 18.42
C SER A 119 8.11 -0.88 17.38
N GLU A 120 9.13 -1.72 17.56
CA GLU A 120 10.21 -1.93 16.60
C GLU A 120 9.66 -2.54 15.28
N ALA A 121 8.78 -3.53 15.37
CA ALA A 121 8.13 -4.09 14.18
C ALA A 121 7.25 -3.05 13.46
N LEU A 122 6.55 -2.20 14.21
CA LEU A 122 5.70 -1.14 13.63
C LEU A 122 6.55 -0.07 12.93
N THR A 123 7.65 0.35 13.54
CA THR A 123 8.57 1.33 12.94
C THR A 123 9.20 0.76 11.67
N TYR A 124 9.75 -0.47 11.73
CA TYR A 124 10.30 -1.14 10.55
C TYR A 124 9.30 -1.27 9.40
N THR A 125 8.07 -1.69 9.70
CA THR A 125 7.02 -1.84 8.67
C THR A 125 6.55 -0.50 8.12
N THR A 126 6.53 0.56 8.93
CA THR A 126 6.22 1.92 8.50
C THR A 126 7.29 2.47 7.56
N ASP A 127 8.56 2.27 7.90
CA ASP A 127 9.70 2.71 7.08
C ASP A 127 9.74 1.98 5.73
N ALA A 128 9.57 0.65 5.75
CA ALA A 128 9.50 -0.15 4.52
C ALA A 128 8.32 0.29 3.63
N LEU A 129 7.18 0.61 4.23
CA LEU A 129 6.02 1.10 3.51
C LEU A 129 6.26 2.48 2.90
N GLN A 130 6.96 3.37 3.61
CA GLN A 130 7.36 4.67 3.07
C GLN A 130 8.31 4.50 1.86
N GLU A 131 9.33 3.65 1.98
CA GLU A 131 10.26 3.38 0.88
C GLU A 131 9.55 2.83 -0.36
N THR A 132 8.60 1.89 -0.17
CA THR A 132 7.83 1.35 -1.30
C THR A 132 6.94 2.40 -1.97
N ARG A 133 6.37 3.34 -1.20
CA ARG A 133 5.59 4.47 -1.75
C ARG A 133 6.46 5.41 -2.56
N GLU A 134 7.64 5.74 -2.08
CA GLU A 134 8.60 6.60 -2.80
C GLU A 134 9.02 5.95 -4.13
N ARG A 135 9.38 4.66 -4.10
CA ARG A 135 9.70 3.87 -5.31
C ARG A 135 8.52 3.78 -6.29
N LEU A 136 7.30 3.63 -5.78
CA LEU A 136 6.10 3.61 -6.62
C LEU A 136 5.87 4.98 -7.28
N SER A 137 6.04 6.07 -6.53
CA SER A 137 5.95 7.43 -7.05
C SER A 137 6.99 7.66 -8.16
N GLU A 138 8.25 7.30 -7.93
CA GLU A 138 9.32 7.42 -8.93
C GLU A 138 9.01 6.61 -10.19
N ARG A 139 8.59 5.34 -10.04
CA ARG A 139 8.20 4.50 -11.19
C ARG A 139 7.00 5.08 -11.94
N SER A 140 6.01 5.61 -11.25
CA SER A 140 4.84 6.21 -11.89
C SER A 140 5.21 7.44 -12.72
N ALA A 141 6.05 8.33 -12.18
CA ALA A 141 6.58 9.50 -12.90
C ALA A 141 7.42 9.07 -14.11
N ARG A 142 8.25 8.03 -13.97
CA ARG A 142 9.04 7.50 -15.10
C ARG A 142 8.15 6.90 -16.18
N THR A 143 7.07 6.22 -15.80
CA THR A 143 6.13 5.61 -16.75
C THR A 143 5.40 6.69 -17.53
N GLN A 144 4.90 7.73 -16.86
CA GLN A 144 4.27 8.89 -17.51
C GLN A 144 5.24 9.58 -18.50
N PHE A 145 6.48 9.81 -18.08
CA PHE A 145 7.50 10.39 -18.96
C PHE A 145 7.72 9.53 -20.22
N LEU A 146 7.85 8.21 -20.06
CA LEU A 146 8.03 7.30 -21.18
C LEU A 146 6.81 7.23 -22.09
N GLU A 147 5.59 7.32 -21.54
CA GLU A 147 4.35 7.40 -22.32
C GLU A 147 4.30 8.67 -23.18
N GLU A 148 4.65 9.83 -22.60
CA GLU A 148 4.73 11.10 -23.34
C GLU A 148 5.79 11.05 -24.45
N GLU A 149 6.96 10.47 -24.17
CA GLU A 149 8.03 10.29 -25.17
C GLU A 149 7.59 9.36 -26.30
N ASN A 150 6.88 8.27 -25.96
CA ASN A 150 6.34 7.33 -26.94
C ASN A 150 5.30 7.98 -27.83
N GLU A 151 4.38 8.78 -27.28
CA GLU A 151 3.40 9.53 -28.07
C GLU A 151 4.06 10.54 -29.01
N LYS A 152 5.10 11.25 -28.55
CA LYS A 152 5.88 12.15 -29.43
C LYS A 152 6.53 11.39 -30.58
N LEU A 153 7.12 10.21 -30.31
CA LEU A 153 7.73 9.38 -31.35
C LEU A 153 6.69 8.84 -32.34
N LYS A 154 5.50 8.43 -31.86
CA LYS A 154 4.40 8.01 -32.73
C LYS A 154 3.95 9.15 -33.64
N GLN A 155 3.76 10.35 -33.11
CA GLN A 155 3.41 11.54 -33.91
C GLN A 155 4.48 11.83 -34.96
N HIS A 156 5.76 11.80 -34.57
CA HIS A 156 6.86 12.01 -35.50
C HIS A 156 6.89 10.95 -36.62
N GLN A 157 6.64 9.68 -36.28
CA GLN A 157 6.55 8.60 -37.25
C GLN A 157 5.37 8.80 -38.21
N THR A 158 4.21 9.23 -37.71
CA THR A 158 3.06 9.54 -38.59
C THR A 158 3.35 10.68 -39.55
N ASP A 159 4.06 11.72 -39.10
CA ASP A 159 4.45 12.85 -39.94
C ASP A 159 5.44 12.43 -41.04
N ILE A 160 6.43 11.61 -40.70
CA ILE A 160 7.38 11.05 -41.69
C ILE A 160 6.63 10.21 -42.72
N LEU A 161 5.69 9.36 -42.30
CA LEU A 161 4.89 8.54 -43.22
C LEU A 161 4.03 9.41 -44.14
N ALA A 162 3.43 10.49 -43.62
CA ALA A 162 2.68 11.44 -44.43
C ALA A 162 3.59 12.14 -45.45
N ARG A 163 4.78 12.59 -45.03
CA ARG A 163 5.77 13.19 -45.92
C ARG A 163 6.24 12.23 -47.01
N ASN A 164 6.50 10.96 -46.67
CA ASN A 164 6.90 9.96 -47.66
C ASN A 164 5.83 9.74 -48.72
N ARG A 165 4.55 9.70 -48.33
CA ARG A 165 3.44 9.60 -49.31
C ARG A 165 3.39 10.78 -50.27
N VAL A 166 3.64 12.00 -49.77
CA VAL A 166 3.73 13.19 -50.64
C VAL A 166 4.89 13.06 -51.61
N LEU A 167 6.08 12.70 -51.13
CA LEU A 167 7.27 12.50 -51.97
C LEU A 167 7.07 11.38 -53.02
N GLU A 168 6.41 10.29 -52.66
CA GLU A 168 6.04 9.22 -53.59
C GLU A 168 5.09 9.73 -54.69
N SER A 169 4.12 10.57 -54.34
CA SER A 169 3.20 11.18 -55.31
C SER A 169 3.93 12.16 -56.25
N GLU A 170 4.84 12.98 -55.72
CA GLU A 170 5.66 13.91 -56.50
C GLU A 170 6.59 13.15 -57.46
N LEU A 171 7.22 12.07 -56.99
CA LEU A 171 8.02 11.18 -57.84
C LEU A 171 7.17 10.54 -58.95
N GLY A 172 5.93 10.15 -58.66
CA GLY A 172 5.00 9.64 -59.66
C GLY A 172 4.69 10.66 -60.75
N LEU A 173 4.39 11.90 -60.36
CA LEU A 173 4.13 13.00 -61.30
C LEU A 173 5.36 13.33 -62.16
N LEU A 174 6.55 13.41 -61.55
CA LEU A 174 7.79 13.67 -62.28
C LEU A 174 8.11 12.56 -63.28
N LYS A 175 7.89 11.28 -62.92
CA LYS A 175 8.03 10.16 -63.85
C LYS A 175 7.06 10.26 -65.03
N GLN A 176 5.81 10.67 -64.78
CA GLN A 176 4.84 10.86 -65.85
C GLN A 176 5.27 12.00 -66.79
N GLN A 177 5.68 13.15 -66.23
CA GLN A 177 6.18 14.29 -67.01
C GLN A 177 7.41 13.92 -67.86
N LEU A 178 8.32 13.13 -67.29
CA LEU A 178 9.49 12.62 -68.02
C LEU A 178 9.06 11.76 -69.21
N ASN A 179 8.16 10.79 -68.99
CA ASN A 179 7.65 9.93 -70.06
C ASN A 179 6.94 10.74 -71.17
N GLU A 180 6.16 11.76 -70.79
CA GLU A 180 5.50 12.66 -71.75
C GLU A 180 6.51 13.48 -72.55
N SER A 181 7.59 13.96 -71.91
CA SER A 181 8.69 14.64 -72.58
C SER A 181 9.45 13.72 -73.53
N ASP A 182 9.76 12.49 -73.12
CA ASP A 182 10.42 11.49 -73.95
C ASP A 182 9.57 11.11 -75.16
N ALA A 183 8.24 10.95 -74.98
CA ALA A 183 7.32 10.72 -76.09
C ALA A 183 7.31 11.89 -77.09
N LYS A 184 7.27 13.14 -76.59
CA LYS A 184 7.35 14.34 -77.44
C LYS A 184 8.69 14.43 -78.18
N LEU A 185 9.80 14.11 -77.52
CA LEU A 185 11.12 14.09 -78.12
C LEU A 185 11.21 13.05 -79.24
N ASN A 186 10.74 11.82 -78.98
CA ASN A 186 10.71 10.75 -79.98
C ASN A 186 9.83 11.14 -81.19
N GLN A 187 8.67 11.75 -80.95
CA GLN A 187 7.82 12.24 -82.02
C GLN A 187 8.52 13.32 -82.85
N ALA A 188 9.18 14.28 -82.20
CA ALA A 188 9.95 15.32 -82.88
C ALA A 188 11.10 14.73 -83.71
N GLN A 189 11.81 13.74 -83.20
CA GLN A 189 12.87 13.03 -83.94
C GLN A 189 12.33 12.33 -85.19
N VAL A 190 11.17 11.67 -85.09
CA VAL A 190 10.51 11.02 -86.23
C VAL A 190 10.10 12.06 -87.27
N ASP A 191 9.54 13.20 -86.85
CA ASP A 191 9.11 14.24 -87.77
C ASP A 191 10.31 14.94 -88.44
N LEU A 192 11.43 15.10 -87.73
CA LEU A 192 12.69 15.60 -88.28
C LEU A 192 13.24 14.63 -89.34
N ALA A 193 13.23 13.32 -89.08
CA ALA A 193 13.61 12.31 -90.06
C ALA A 193 12.69 12.31 -91.30
N LYS A 194 11.39 12.58 -91.16
CA LYS A 194 10.49 12.77 -92.32
C LYS A 194 10.86 14.01 -93.12
N GLN A 195 11.20 15.11 -92.46
CA GLN A 195 11.65 16.33 -93.13
C GLN A 195 12.96 16.11 -93.88
N ASP A 196 13.93 15.41 -93.29
CA ASP A 196 15.18 15.06 -93.96
C ASP A 196 14.93 14.24 -95.24
N ASN A 197 14.08 13.21 -95.15
CA ASN A 197 13.69 12.41 -96.33
C ASN A 197 13.00 13.27 -97.41
N GLN A 198 12.18 14.25 -97.02
CA GLN A 198 11.56 15.19 -97.96
C GLN A 198 12.60 16.09 -98.62
N ILE A 199 13.54 16.64 -97.85
CA ILE A 199 14.66 17.45 -98.35
C ILE A 199 15.46 16.64 -99.36
N ASP A 200 15.86 15.41 -99.03
CA ASP A 200 16.59 14.52 -99.94
C ASP A 200 15.80 14.29 -101.24
N SER A 201 14.50 14.02 -101.15
CA SER A 201 13.64 13.83 -102.32
C SER A 201 13.56 15.09 -103.20
N LEU A 202 13.51 16.28 -102.58
CA LEU A 202 13.47 17.57 -103.27
C LEU A 202 14.83 17.89 -103.90
N GLN A 203 15.93 17.56 -103.23
CA GLN A 203 17.28 17.70 -103.77
C GLN A 203 17.48 16.81 -105.01
N VAL A 204 17.00 15.56 -104.98
CA VAL A 204 17.01 14.66 -106.15
C VAL A 204 16.22 15.27 -107.29
N LYS A 205 14.95 15.68 -107.06
CA LYS A 205 14.13 16.33 -108.08
C LYS A 205 14.76 17.60 -108.65
N LEU A 206 15.42 18.40 -107.82
CA LEU A 206 16.11 19.61 -108.24
C LEU A 206 17.32 19.28 -109.10
N ARG A 207 18.09 18.25 -108.75
CA ARG A 207 19.21 17.74 -109.55
C ARG A 207 18.73 17.19 -110.89
N ASP A 208 17.63 16.42 -110.90
CA ASP A 208 17.02 15.87 -112.12
C ASP A 208 16.51 16.99 -113.03
N ALA A 209 15.78 17.96 -112.49
CA ALA A 209 15.32 19.13 -113.24
C ALA A 209 16.50 19.96 -113.79
N GLN A 210 17.58 20.13 -113.03
CA GLN A 210 18.80 20.80 -113.52
C GLN A 210 19.47 20.01 -114.66
N ALA A 211 19.48 18.67 -114.58
CA ALA A 211 19.98 17.80 -115.64
C ALA A 211 19.12 17.89 -116.91
N GLU A 212 17.80 17.89 -116.78
CA GLU A 212 16.87 18.10 -117.90
C GLU A 212 17.06 19.47 -118.54
N LEU A 213 17.23 20.53 -117.73
CA LEU A 213 17.42 21.90 -118.22
C LEU A 213 18.77 22.05 -118.95
N THR A 214 19.82 21.39 -118.47
CA THR A 214 21.12 21.33 -119.17
C THR A 214 21.04 20.52 -120.46
N GLN A 215 20.34 19.38 -120.46
CA GLN A 215 20.07 18.63 -121.69
C GLN A 215 19.27 19.45 -122.71
N LEU A 216 18.22 20.15 -122.28
CA LEU A 216 17.44 21.06 -123.11
C LEU A 216 18.31 22.17 -123.69
N LYS A 217 19.20 22.77 -122.89
CA LYS A 217 20.17 23.75 -123.38
C LYS A 217 21.13 23.14 -124.40
N MET A 218 21.70 21.96 -124.14
CA MET A 218 22.60 21.29 -125.08
C MET A 218 21.88 20.91 -126.38
N ASN A 219 20.65 20.40 -126.30
CA ASN A 219 19.81 20.09 -127.44
C ASN A 219 19.46 21.36 -128.22
N HIS A 220 19.13 22.46 -127.55
CA HIS A 220 18.85 23.76 -128.17
C HIS A 220 20.11 24.34 -128.83
N VAL A 221 21.27 24.27 -128.18
CA VAL A 221 22.56 24.69 -128.76
C VAL A 221 22.91 23.82 -129.97
N SER A 222 22.73 22.50 -129.88
CA SER A 222 22.97 21.59 -130.99
C SER A 222 22.00 21.83 -132.15
N GLN A 223 20.72 22.09 -131.88
CA GLN A 223 19.73 22.43 -132.91
C GLN A 223 20.01 23.79 -133.53
N TYR A 224 20.43 24.77 -132.72
CA TYR A 224 20.85 26.08 -133.20
C TYR A 224 22.13 25.99 -134.05
N ASP A 225 23.13 25.22 -133.64
CA ASP A 225 24.33 24.94 -134.42
C ASP A 225 24.01 24.20 -135.71
N GLN A 226 23.06 23.25 -135.67
CA GLN A 226 22.60 22.54 -136.86
C GLN A 226 21.88 23.51 -137.82
N SER A 227 20.97 24.34 -137.31
CA SER A 227 20.31 25.41 -138.07
C SER A 227 21.30 26.45 -138.63
N MET A 228 22.33 26.81 -137.87
CA MET A 228 23.42 27.67 -138.33
C MET A 228 24.27 27.00 -139.41
N LYS A 229 24.55 25.69 -139.28
CA LYS A 229 25.21 24.92 -140.35
C LYS A 229 24.34 24.83 -141.60
N ASP A 230 23.04 24.60 -141.44
CA ASP A 230 22.09 24.48 -142.54
C ASP A 230 21.96 25.84 -143.27
N THR A 231 21.79 26.94 -142.55
CA THR A 231 21.83 28.31 -143.11
C THR A 231 23.19 28.68 -143.70
N LEU A 232 24.31 28.25 -143.11
CA LEU A 232 25.65 28.42 -143.70
C LEU A 232 25.81 27.59 -144.98
N THR A 233 25.23 26.39 -145.06
CA THR A 233 25.22 25.60 -146.29
C THR A 233 24.29 26.20 -147.35
N GLU A 234 23.15 26.78 -146.97
CA GLU A 234 22.30 27.57 -147.86
C GLU A 234 23.03 28.81 -148.36
N LEU A 235 23.69 29.58 -147.48
CA LEU A 235 24.56 30.70 -147.86
C LEU A 235 25.71 30.25 -148.76
N ARG A 236 26.31 29.08 -148.51
CA ARG A 236 27.36 28.51 -149.37
C ARG A 236 26.82 28.08 -150.73
N ASN A 237 25.58 27.59 -150.79
CA ASN A 237 24.90 27.25 -152.03
C ASN A 237 24.49 28.52 -152.81
N ILE A 238 24.09 29.59 -152.13
CA ILE A 238 23.87 30.93 -152.71
C ILE A 238 25.20 31.53 -153.19
N THR A 239 26.29 31.37 -152.43
CA THR A 239 27.63 31.85 -152.82
C THR A 239 28.18 31.05 -154.01
N LYS A 240 27.89 29.74 -154.08
CA LYS A 240 28.16 28.90 -155.27
C LYS A 240 27.26 29.26 -156.46
N SER A 241 26.02 29.71 -156.23
CA SER A 241 25.15 30.18 -157.33
C SER A 241 25.51 31.59 -157.83
N LEU A 242 26.19 32.40 -157.01
CA LEU A 242 26.74 33.71 -157.39
C LEU A 242 28.13 33.64 -158.03
N GLY A 243 28.89 32.56 -157.80
CA GLY A 243 30.23 32.35 -158.38
C GLY A 243 30.27 31.67 -159.75
N ASN A 244 29.12 31.30 -160.35
CA ASN A 244 29.07 30.48 -161.56
C ASN A 244 28.18 31.07 -162.68
N LYS A 245 28.25 32.39 -162.89
CA LYS A 245 27.85 33.06 -164.14
C LYS A 245 28.79 34.24 -164.47
N GLN A 246 30.02 33.92 -164.86
CA GLN A 246 30.80 34.68 -165.84
C GLN A 246 31.52 33.68 -166.74
N GLY A 247 31.20 33.70 -168.05
CA GLY A 247 31.95 33.03 -169.12
C GLY A 247 31.19 31.97 -169.91
N ASP A 248 30.32 32.37 -170.85
CA ASP A 248 30.53 32.18 -172.30
C ASP A 248 29.25 32.42 -173.13
N ALA A 249 29.45 33.13 -174.25
CA ALA A 249 28.54 33.44 -175.37
C ALA A 249 27.42 34.49 -175.16
#